data_AF-A0A7K1Y0W1-F1
#
_entry.id   AF-A0A7K1Y0W1-F1
#
_cell.length_a   1.000
_cell.length_b   1.000
_cell.length_c   1.000
_cell.angle_alpha   90.00
_cell.angle_beta   90.00
_cell.angle_gamma   90.00
#
_symmetry.space_group_name_H-M   'P 1'
#
loop_
_entity.id
_entity.type
_entity.pdbx_description
1 polymer ?
#
loop_
_entity_poly.entity_id
_entity_poly.type
_entity_poly.pdbx_seq_one_letter_code
_entity_poly.pdbx_strand_id
1 'polypeptide(L)'
;MVIIEVQKYLQQYYLAALGEETFNELQIASLNGRLTIQIEKSRLDKIEEQAVSNQKLLQDINRTADLNNLEIKYEAEGNVDLVIEFYEQNVAVGRPAMHAYDRLVTIYRSQKRYDHEIRVIKAAIKVWNRENELRFRTAIFDPGNIHIISEIEVAYQNCEPFRRADGRFAYHPYPVAKYSKRLQKVRVMHDKVNK
;
A
#
# COMPACT_ATOMS: atom_id res chain seq x y z
N MET A 1 36.24 -2.99 -5.27
CA MET A 1 35.94 -2.82 -3.84
C MET A 1 35.89 -1.33 -3.51
N VAL A 2 35.01 -0.93 -2.61
CA VAL A 2 34.87 0.42 -2.06
C VAL A 2 34.87 0.33 -0.53
N ILE A 3 35.42 1.34 0.14
CA ILE A 3 35.46 1.42 1.61
C ILE A 3 34.22 2.15 2.08
N ILE A 4 33.51 1.59 3.05
CA ILE A 4 32.32 2.19 3.65
C ILE A 4 32.43 2.28 5.18
N GLU A 5 31.74 3.24 5.78
CA GLU A 5 31.67 3.43 7.23
C GLU A 5 30.65 2.51 7.89
N VAL A 6 31.08 1.69 8.84
CA VAL A 6 30.24 0.67 9.49
C VAL A 6 29.00 1.29 10.15
N GLN A 7 29.18 2.37 10.90
CA GLN A 7 28.09 3.00 11.65
C GLN A 7 27.01 3.61 10.75
N LYS A 8 27.39 4.19 9.61
CA LYS A 8 26.44 4.74 8.63
C LYS A 8 25.45 3.66 8.17
N TYR A 9 25.94 2.47 7.83
CA TYR A 9 25.10 1.40 7.26
C TYR A 9 24.37 0.55 8.31
N LEU A 10 24.73 0.67 9.60
CA LEU A 10 23.95 0.09 10.71
C LEU A 10 22.79 0.98 11.17
N GLN A 11 22.63 2.20 10.62
CA GLN A 11 21.45 3.02 10.88
C GLN A 11 20.20 2.38 10.29
N GLN A 12 19.05 2.58 10.95
CA GLN A 12 17.76 1.98 10.58
C GLN A 12 17.42 2.10 9.09
N TYR A 13 17.74 3.24 8.49
CA TYR A 13 17.54 3.53 7.06
C TYR A 13 18.23 2.50 6.14
N TYR A 14 19.50 2.18 6.41
CA TYR A 14 20.26 1.19 5.64
C TYR A 14 20.01 -0.22 6.13
N LEU A 15 19.81 -0.41 7.44
CA LEU A 15 19.62 -1.70 8.09
C LEU A 15 18.53 -2.54 7.40
N ALA A 16 17.39 -1.92 7.07
CA ALA A 16 16.27 -2.58 6.38
C ALA A 16 16.55 -2.93 4.91
N ALA A 17 17.66 -2.43 4.36
CA ALA A 17 18.13 -2.71 3.00
C ALA A 17 19.31 -3.68 2.96
N LEU A 18 19.89 -4.03 4.12
CA LEU A 18 21.02 -4.96 4.19
C LEU A 18 20.56 -6.40 3.95
N GLY A 19 21.28 -7.11 3.09
CA GLY A 19 21.24 -8.57 3.08
C GLY A 19 21.91 -9.14 4.32
N GLU A 20 21.51 -10.36 4.71
CA GLU A 20 22.00 -11.05 5.92
C GLU A 20 23.53 -11.09 6.00
N GLU A 21 24.20 -11.43 4.89
CA GLU A 21 25.65 -11.45 4.79
C GLU A 21 26.28 -10.09 5.11
N THR A 22 25.78 -9.01 4.50
CA THR A 22 26.35 -7.66 4.72
C THR A 22 26.12 -7.18 6.14
N PHE A 23 24.95 -7.47 6.69
CA PHE A 23 24.62 -7.14 8.05
C PHE A 23 25.57 -7.83 9.04
N ASN A 24 25.82 -9.13 8.85
CA ASN A 24 26.74 -9.90 9.69
C ASN A 24 28.18 -9.36 9.59
N GLU A 25 28.67 -9.05 8.38
CA GLU A 25 29.99 -8.42 8.19
C GLU A 25 30.11 -7.08 8.94
N LEU A 26 29.10 -6.21 8.82
CA LEU A 26 29.06 -4.92 9.49
C LEU A 26 29.00 -5.06 11.02
N GLN A 27 28.21 -6.01 11.53
CA GLN A 27 28.16 -6.31 12.95
C GLN A 27 29.50 -6.79 13.49
N ILE A 28 30.12 -7.76 12.82
CA ILE A 28 31.43 -8.29 13.20
C ILE A 28 32.48 -7.18 13.18
N ALA A 29 32.45 -6.30 12.17
CA ALA A 29 33.35 -5.15 12.10
C ALA A 29 33.12 -4.21 13.28
N SER A 30 31.87 -3.87 13.59
CA SER A 30 31.50 -3.02 14.73
C SER A 30 31.98 -3.60 16.07
N LEU A 31 31.73 -4.89 16.31
CA LEU A 31 32.14 -5.60 17.54
C LEU A 31 33.66 -5.64 17.71
N ASN A 32 34.40 -5.72 16.60
CA ASN A 32 35.86 -5.70 16.60
C ASN A 32 36.45 -4.28 16.60
N GLY A 33 35.63 -3.24 16.79
CA GLY A 33 36.07 -1.84 16.80
C GLY A 33 36.53 -1.31 15.44
N ARG A 34 36.21 -2.01 14.33
CA ARG A 34 36.53 -1.56 12.98
C ARG A 34 35.49 -0.52 12.54
N LEU A 35 35.97 0.64 12.13
CA LEU A 35 35.11 1.73 11.67
C LEU A 35 34.68 1.58 10.21
N THR A 36 35.38 0.78 9.42
CA THR A 36 35.14 0.63 7.98
C THR A 36 35.30 -0.80 7.50
N ILE A 37 34.59 -1.16 6.43
CA ILE A 37 34.77 -2.41 5.68
C ILE A 37 34.92 -2.14 4.18
N GLN A 38 35.50 -3.10 3.46
CA GLN A 38 35.53 -3.08 2.00
C GLN A 38 34.42 -3.97 1.46
N ILE A 39 33.62 -3.43 0.53
CA ILE A 39 32.56 -4.17 -0.15
C ILE A 39 32.63 -3.96 -1.66
N GLU A 40 32.01 -4.86 -2.42
CA GLU A 40 31.87 -4.68 -3.86
C GLU A 40 30.96 -3.48 -4.17
N LYS A 41 31.33 -2.72 -5.21
CA LYS A 41 30.57 -1.53 -5.61
C LYS A 41 29.15 -1.89 -6.06
N SER A 42 29.01 -2.94 -6.86
CA SER A 42 27.70 -3.46 -7.29
C SER A 42 26.79 -3.85 -6.12
N ARG A 43 27.37 -4.39 -5.05
CA ARG A 43 26.64 -4.74 -3.82
C ARG A 43 26.25 -3.49 -3.05
N LEU A 44 27.12 -2.49 -2.96
CA LEU A 44 26.80 -1.18 -2.37
C LEU A 44 25.65 -0.50 -3.12
N ASP A 45 25.74 -0.40 -4.45
CA ASP A 45 24.75 0.28 -5.29
C ASP A 45 23.34 -0.28 -5.03
N LYS A 46 23.21 -1.62 -4.94
CA LYS A 46 21.93 -2.29 -4.60
C LYS A 46 21.42 -1.93 -3.21
N ILE A 47 22.29 -1.89 -2.21
CA ILE A 47 21.92 -1.52 -0.83
C ILE A 47 21.42 -0.08 -0.81
N GLU A 48 22.10 0.83 -1.51
CA GLU A 48 21.72 2.25 -1.55
C GLU A 48 20.40 2.46 -2.30
N GLU A 49 20.19 1.79 -3.44
CA GLU A 49 18.91 1.81 -4.16
C GLU A 49 17.75 1.29 -3.29
N GLN A 50 17.95 0.16 -2.61
CA GLN A 50 16.94 -0.42 -1.72
C GLN A 50 16.68 0.48 -0.51
N ALA A 51 17.72 1.09 0.07
CA ALA A 51 17.57 2.03 1.18
C ALA A 51 16.72 3.23 0.74
N VAL A 52 17.03 3.86 -0.41
CA VAL A 52 16.26 4.99 -0.95
C VAL A 52 14.80 4.61 -1.17
N SER A 53 14.56 3.43 -1.76
CA SER A 53 13.21 2.88 -1.94
C SER A 53 12.47 2.71 -0.62
N ASN A 54 13.13 2.13 0.39
CA ASN A 54 12.59 1.95 1.73
C ASN A 54 12.28 3.30 2.42
N GLN A 55 13.14 4.32 2.26
CA GLN A 55 12.85 5.67 2.79
C GLN A 55 11.55 6.21 2.23
N LYS A 56 11.41 6.13 0.91
CA LYS A 56 10.27 6.69 0.20
C LYS A 56 9.00 5.98 0.64
N LEU A 57 9.05 4.66 0.77
CA LEU A 57 7.94 3.86 1.30
C LEU A 57 7.58 4.28 2.73
N LEU A 58 8.56 4.45 3.62
CA LEU A 58 8.32 4.89 5.01
C LEU A 58 7.71 6.29 5.07
N GLN A 59 8.21 7.24 4.27
CA GLN A 59 7.64 8.58 4.17
C GLN A 59 6.20 8.53 3.67
N ASP A 60 5.91 7.70 2.66
CA ASP A 60 4.57 7.50 2.14
C ASP A 60 3.62 6.89 3.17
N ILE A 61 4.07 5.90 3.94
CA ILE A 61 3.29 5.27 5.01
C ILE A 61 2.98 6.31 6.10
N ASN A 62 4.00 7.03 6.58
CA ASN A 62 3.84 8.03 7.63
C ASN A 62 2.89 9.15 7.19
N ARG A 63 3.05 9.67 5.97
CA ARG A 63 2.16 10.68 5.41
C ARG A 63 0.71 10.19 5.35
N THR A 64 0.49 8.91 5.00
CA THR A 64 -0.85 8.32 4.96
C THR A 64 -1.44 8.22 6.36
N ALA A 65 -0.64 7.80 7.35
CA ALA A 65 -1.08 7.73 8.74
C ALA A 65 -1.44 9.12 9.31
N ASP A 66 -0.63 10.13 9.03
CA ASP A 66 -0.89 11.51 9.45
C ASP A 66 -2.19 12.05 8.87
N LEU A 67 -2.43 11.83 7.58
CA LEU A 67 -3.67 12.21 6.91
C LEU A 67 -4.87 11.53 7.56
N ASN A 68 -4.81 10.22 7.79
CA ASN A 68 -5.90 9.47 8.44
C ASN A 68 -6.20 10.01 9.86
N ASN A 69 -5.17 10.38 10.62
CA ASN A 69 -5.35 10.93 11.97
C ASN A 69 -5.98 12.34 11.94
N LEU A 70 -5.57 13.19 10.99
CA LEU A 70 -6.18 14.50 10.78
C LEU A 70 -7.64 14.37 10.32
N GLU A 71 -7.94 13.44 9.43
CA GLU A 71 -9.29 13.12 8.98
C GLU A 71 -10.21 12.77 10.16
N ILE A 72 -9.78 11.84 11.03
CA ILE A 72 -10.55 11.46 12.24
C ILE A 72 -10.82 12.67 13.14
N LYS A 73 -9.82 13.53 13.33
CA LYS A 73 -9.95 14.73 14.15
C LYS A 73 -10.96 15.72 13.56
N TYR A 74 -10.84 16.05 12.28
CA TYR A 74 -11.72 17.03 11.65
C TYR A 74 -13.15 16.50 11.41
N GLU A 75 -13.31 15.19 11.25
CA GLU A 75 -14.65 14.56 11.26
C GLU A 75 -15.34 14.76 12.60
N ALA A 76 -14.61 14.65 13.73
CA ALA A 76 -15.16 14.91 15.05
C ALA A 76 -15.51 16.40 15.26
N GLU A 77 -14.78 17.31 14.60
CA GLU A 77 -15.00 18.76 14.65
C GLU A 77 -16.08 19.25 13.65
N GLY A 78 -16.59 18.38 12.77
CA GLY A 78 -17.64 18.71 11.81
C GLY A 78 -17.18 19.55 10.61
N ASN A 79 -15.86 19.69 10.38
CA ASN A 79 -15.32 20.46 9.26
C ASN A 79 -15.28 19.63 7.97
N VAL A 80 -16.43 19.50 7.32
CA VAL A 80 -16.63 18.63 6.15
C VAL A 80 -15.74 18.99 4.96
N ASP A 81 -15.51 20.28 4.69
CA ASP A 81 -14.75 20.71 3.51
C ASP A 81 -13.26 20.33 3.62
N LEU A 82 -12.67 20.52 4.81
CA LEU A 82 -11.28 20.15 5.04
C LEU A 82 -11.08 18.63 5.05
N VAL A 83 -12.06 17.88 5.58
CA VAL A 83 -12.08 16.42 5.51
C VAL A 83 -12.11 15.91 4.06
N ILE A 84 -12.94 16.53 3.20
CA ILE A 84 -12.97 16.20 1.77
C ILE A 84 -11.59 16.43 1.15
N GLU A 85 -10.92 17.54 1.45
CA GLU A 85 -9.60 17.84 0.89
C GLU A 85 -8.57 16.74 1.20
N PHE A 86 -8.47 16.30 2.47
CA PHE A 86 -7.53 15.24 2.85
C PHE A 86 -7.81 13.92 2.14
N TYR A 87 -9.08 13.51 2.10
CA TYR A 87 -9.44 12.29 1.38
C TYR A 87 -9.18 12.41 -0.13
N GLU A 88 -9.40 13.58 -0.73
CA GLU A 88 -9.13 13.81 -2.16
C GLU A 88 -7.64 13.72 -2.48
N GLN A 89 -6.75 14.14 -1.58
CA GLN A 89 -5.31 13.94 -1.76
C GLN A 89 -4.96 12.45 -1.83
N ASN A 90 -5.60 11.61 -1.00
CA ASN A 90 -5.43 10.15 -1.05
C ASN A 90 -5.89 9.55 -2.40
N VAL A 91 -7.02 10.03 -2.93
CA VAL A 91 -7.54 9.62 -4.25
C VAL A 91 -6.62 10.08 -5.38
N ALA A 92 -6.13 11.31 -5.33
CA ALA A 92 -5.31 11.91 -6.39
C ALA A 92 -3.98 11.17 -6.58
N VAL A 93 -3.35 10.76 -5.48
CA VAL A 93 -2.11 9.98 -5.49
C VAL A 93 -2.36 8.49 -5.77
N GLY A 94 -3.63 8.04 -5.71
CA GLY A 94 -4.00 6.64 -5.91
C GLY A 94 -3.55 5.72 -4.78
N ARG A 95 -3.48 6.24 -3.54
CA ARG A 95 -3.11 5.44 -2.37
C ARG A 95 -4.17 4.36 -2.11
N PRO A 96 -3.81 3.13 -1.72
CA PRO A 96 -4.77 2.07 -1.39
C PRO A 96 -5.40 2.23 0.01
N ALA A 97 -5.82 3.45 0.34
CA ALA A 97 -6.42 3.84 1.62
C ALA A 97 -7.95 3.67 1.59
N MET A 98 -8.45 2.45 1.83
CA MET A 98 -9.89 2.11 1.70
C MET A 98 -10.81 3.09 2.45
N HIS A 99 -10.40 3.53 3.64
CA HIS A 99 -11.17 4.47 4.46
C HIS A 99 -11.49 5.77 3.71
N ALA A 100 -10.49 6.37 3.05
CA ALA A 100 -10.66 7.64 2.33
C ALA A 100 -11.71 7.55 1.22
N TYR A 101 -11.67 6.48 0.42
CA TYR A 101 -12.67 6.25 -0.62
C TYR A 101 -14.06 6.01 -0.04
N ASP A 102 -14.19 5.17 0.99
CA ASP A 102 -15.49 4.89 1.61
C ASP A 102 -16.16 6.15 2.16
N ARG A 103 -15.37 7.05 2.77
CA ARG A 103 -15.83 8.32 3.34
C ARG A 103 -16.22 9.33 2.26
N LEU A 104 -15.37 9.59 1.26
CA LEU A 104 -15.72 10.49 0.16
C LEU A 104 -17.00 10.07 -0.57
N VAL A 105 -17.14 8.78 -0.85
CA VAL A 105 -18.32 8.28 -1.55
C VAL A 105 -19.58 8.45 -0.68
N THR A 106 -19.45 8.47 0.64
CA THR A 106 -20.56 8.73 1.58
C THR A 106 -20.89 10.21 1.66
N ILE A 107 -19.87 11.07 1.75
CA ILE A 107 -20.02 12.53 1.78
C ILE A 107 -20.63 13.04 0.47
N TYR A 108 -20.11 12.64 -0.68
CA TYR A 108 -20.67 13.06 -1.97
C TYR A 108 -22.09 12.55 -2.20
N ARG A 109 -22.43 11.37 -1.67
CA ARG A 109 -23.80 10.85 -1.70
C ARG A 109 -24.76 11.74 -0.90
N SER A 110 -24.40 12.13 0.32
CA SER A 110 -25.28 12.95 1.16
C SER A 110 -25.46 14.35 0.58
N GLN A 111 -24.44 14.89 -0.08
CA GLN A 111 -24.48 16.16 -0.81
C GLN A 111 -25.13 16.08 -2.20
N LYS A 112 -25.60 14.88 -2.63
CA LYS A 112 -26.13 14.62 -3.98
C LYS A 112 -25.16 14.97 -5.12
N ARG A 113 -23.85 15.02 -4.84
CA ARG A 113 -22.77 15.27 -5.81
C ARG A 113 -22.37 13.98 -6.52
N TYR A 114 -23.30 13.42 -7.28
CA TYR A 114 -23.13 12.07 -7.84
C TYR A 114 -21.98 11.95 -8.85
N ASP A 115 -21.63 13.01 -9.59
CA ASP A 115 -20.47 13.01 -10.49
C ASP A 115 -19.15 12.77 -9.73
N HIS A 116 -18.99 13.45 -8.59
CA HIS A 116 -17.82 13.27 -7.73
C HIS A 116 -17.80 11.86 -7.14
N GLU A 117 -18.95 11.38 -6.67
CA GLU A 117 -19.09 10.01 -6.17
C GLU A 117 -18.70 8.98 -7.24
N ILE A 118 -19.18 9.13 -8.48
CA ILE A 118 -18.84 8.26 -9.61
C ILE A 118 -17.33 8.28 -9.88
N ARG A 119 -16.72 9.48 -9.93
CA ARG A 119 -15.27 9.63 -10.16
C ARG A 119 -14.46 8.91 -9.08
N VAL A 120 -14.79 9.12 -7.80
CA VAL A 120 -14.11 8.47 -6.68
C VAL A 120 -14.24 6.95 -6.80
N ILE A 121 -15.45 6.41 -6.99
CA ILE A 121 -15.66 4.97 -7.11
C ILE A 121 -14.83 4.36 -8.25
N LYS A 122 -14.76 5.03 -9.41
CA LYS A 122 -13.93 4.57 -10.55
C LYS A 122 -12.43 4.57 -10.21
N ALA A 123 -11.93 5.64 -9.60
CA ALA A 123 -10.53 5.73 -9.18
C ALA A 123 -10.18 4.59 -8.23
N ALA A 124 -11.08 4.32 -7.31
CA ALA A 124 -10.94 3.31 -6.30
C ALA A 124 -10.91 1.89 -6.89
N ILE A 125 -11.82 1.56 -7.82
CA ILE A 125 -11.81 0.29 -8.57
C ILE A 125 -10.46 0.08 -9.28
N LYS A 126 -9.93 1.13 -9.91
CA LYS A 126 -8.62 1.08 -10.57
C LYS A 126 -7.50 0.75 -9.57
N VAL A 127 -7.48 1.40 -8.40
CA VAL A 127 -6.47 1.16 -7.36
C VAL A 127 -6.57 -0.26 -6.83
N TRP A 128 -7.75 -0.75 -6.46
CA TRP A 128 -7.87 -2.11 -5.92
C TRP A 128 -7.57 -3.20 -6.92
N ASN A 129 -7.90 -3.03 -8.20
CA ASN A 129 -7.50 -4.01 -9.22
C ASN A 129 -5.98 -4.13 -9.30
N ARG A 130 -5.27 -3.00 -9.31
CA ARG A 130 -3.80 -2.99 -9.30
C ARG A 130 -3.23 -3.66 -8.04
N GLU A 131 -3.78 -3.35 -6.87
CA GLU A 131 -3.33 -3.98 -5.62
C GLU A 131 -3.66 -5.47 -5.56
N ASN A 132 -4.81 -5.89 -6.07
CA ASN A 132 -5.21 -7.29 -6.13
C ASN A 132 -4.30 -8.09 -7.06
N GLU A 133 -3.92 -7.51 -8.21
CA GLU A 133 -2.93 -8.10 -9.11
C GLU A 133 -1.57 -8.26 -8.41
N LEU A 134 -1.10 -7.24 -7.69
CA LEU A 134 0.16 -7.32 -6.93
C LEU A 134 0.12 -8.40 -5.85
N ARG A 135 -0.99 -8.47 -5.10
CA ARG A 135 -1.20 -9.50 -4.06
C ARG A 135 -1.26 -10.90 -4.66
N PHE A 136 -1.95 -11.06 -5.79
CA PHE A 136 -2.01 -12.32 -6.52
C PHE A 136 -0.62 -12.75 -6.98
N ARG A 137 0.13 -11.85 -7.62
CA ARG A 137 1.51 -12.13 -8.05
C ARG A 137 2.38 -12.54 -6.87
N THR A 138 2.31 -11.81 -5.76
CA THR A 138 3.06 -12.15 -4.54
C THR A 138 2.69 -13.55 -4.03
N ALA A 139 1.39 -13.87 -4.02
CA ALA A 139 0.89 -15.16 -3.54
C ALA A 139 1.35 -16.34 -4.40
N ILE A 140 1.39 -16.22 -5.73
CA ILE A 140 1.82 -17.33 -6.62
C ILE A 140 3.34 -17.54 -6.65
N PHE A 141 4.13 -16.51 -6.31
CA PHE A 141 5.59 -16.62 -6.19
C PHE A 141 6.06 -17.04 -4.79
N ASP A 142 5.16 -17.12 -3.80
CA ASP A 142 5.47 -17.65 -2.47
C ASP A 142 5.74 -19.17 -2.57
N PRO A 143 6.94 -19.66 -2.21
CA PRO A 143 7.26 -21.08 -2.24
C PRO A 143 6.31 -21.95 -1.39
N GLY A 144 5.72 -21.37 -0.33
CA GLY A 144 4.73 -22.03 0.51
C GLY A 144 3.40 -22.30 -0.19
N ASN A 145 3.12 -21.64 -1.32
CA ASN A 145 1.85 -21.71 -2.02
C ASN A 145 1.90 -22.57 -3.30
N ILE A 146 3.03 -23.23 -3.60
CA ILE A 146 3.23 -23.98 -4.85
C ILE A 146 2.14 -25.03 -5.14
N HIS A 147 1.57 -25.63 -4.09
CA HIS A 147 0.55 -26.68 -4.21
C HIS A 147 -0.89 -26.14 -4.30
N ILE A 148 -1.10 -24.83 -4.15
CA ILE A 148 -2.43 -24.19 -4.07
C ILE A 148 -2.58 -23.03 -5.06
N ILE A 149 -1.71 -22.98 -6.09
CA ILE A 149 -1.70 -21.90 -7.09
C ILE A 149 -3.04 -21.84 -7.84
N SER A 150 -3.60 -22.98 -8.26
CA SER A 150 -4.88 -23.06 -8.96
C SER A 150 -6.04 -22.46 -8.15
N GLU A 151 -6.07 -22.73 -6.86
CA GLU A 151 -7.10 -22.22 -5.96
C GLU A 151 -6.94 -20.71 -5.73
N ILE A 152 -5.69 -20.24 -5.64
CA ILE A 152 -5.38 -18.81 -5.57
C ILE A 152 -5.81 -18.09 -6.87
N GLU A 153 -5.61 -18.70 -8.05
CA GLU A 153 -6.06 -18.16 -9.33
C GLU A 153 -7.59 -18.01 -9.40
N VAL A 154 -8.32 -19.04 -8.98
CA VAL A 154 -9.79 -18.99 -8.89
C VAL A 154 -10.24 -17.90 -7.91
N ALA A 155 -9.58 -17.80 -6.75
CA ALA A 155 -9.88 -16.76 -5.76
C ALA A 155 -9.60 -15.35 -6.30
N TYR A 156 -8.51 -15.16 -7.05
CA TYR A 156 -8.18 -13.91 -7.73
C TYR A 156 -9.26 -13.51 -8.74
N GLN A 157 -9.64 -14.44 -9.63
CA GLN A 157 -10.69 -14.20 -10.64
C GLN A 157 -12.03 -13.81 -10.00
N ASN A 158 -12.37 -14.43 -8.88
CA ASN A 158 -13.62 -14.15 -8.16
C ASN A 158 -13.53 -12.97 -7.19
N CYS A 159 -12.34 -12.39 -6.99
CA CYS A 159 -12.08 -11.38 -5.94
C CYS A 159 -12.50 -11.85 -4.53
N GLU A 160 -12.27 -13.12 -4.23
CA GLU A 160 -12.56 -13.73 -2.92
C GLU A 160 -11.27 -14.05 -2.16
N PRO A 161 -11.28 -14.04 -0.81
CA PRO A 161 -10.12 -14.43 -0.03
C PRO A 161 -9.91 -15.94 -0.06
N PHE A 162 -8.64 -16.37 -0.04
CA PHE A 162 -8.26 -17.78 0.07
C PHE A 162 -7.37 -18.01 1.29
N ARG A 163 -7.74 -19.00 2.11
CA ARG A 163 -6.97 -19.44 3.28
C ARG A 163 -6.36 -20.81 3.01
N ARG A 164 -5.15 -20.99 3.52
CA ARG A 164 -4.49 -22.30 3.58
C ARG A 164 -5.18 -23.17 4.64
N ALA A 165 -4.82 -24.45 4.66
CA ALA A 165 -5.32 -25.40 5.65
C ALA A 165 -4.99 -24.99 7.10
N ASP A 166 -3.92 -24.23 7.32
CA ASP A 166 -3.51 -23.70 8.64
C ASP A 166 -4.31 -22.45 9.07
N GLY A 167 -5.26 -22.00 8.26
CA GLY A 167 -6.10 -20.83 8.51
C GLY A 167 -5.47 -19.48 8.12
N ARG A 168 -4.19 -19.43 7.73
CA ARG A 168 -3.54 -18.20 7.25
C ARG A 168 -4.03 -17.85 5.85
N PHE A 169 -4.17 -16.57 5.55
CA PHE A 169 -4.50 -16.14 4.20
C PHE A 169 -3.32 -16.38 3.26
N ALA A 170 -3.54 -17.11 2.18
CA ALA A 170 -2.60 -17.15 1.05
C ALA A 170 -2.85 -15.96 0.11
N TYR A 171 -4.12 -15.54 -0.01
CA TYR A 171 -4.53 -14.41 -0.83
C TYR A 171 -5.72 -13.70 -0.18
N HIS A 172 -5.66 -12.37 -0.13
CA HIS A 172 -6.77 -11.56 0.38
C HIS A 172 -6.96 -10.32 -0.52
N PRO A 173 -8.00 -10.28 -1.36
CA PRO A 173 -8.27 -9.15 -2.22
C PRO A 173 -8.87 -7.96 -1.47
N TYR A 174 -8.72 -6.78 -2.04
CA TYR A 174 -9.61 -5.63 -1.84
C TYR A 174 -10.98 -5.87 -2.51
N PRO A 175 -12.08 -5.33 -1.94
CA PRO A 175 -13.44 -5.69 -2.31
C PRO A 175 -13.96 -4.92 -3.54
N VAL A 176 -13.43 -5.19 -4.74
CA VAL A 176 -13.83 -4.51 -5.99
C VAL A 176 -15.34 -4.62 -6.25
N ALA A 177 -15.95 -5.77 -5.96
CA ALA A 177 -17.38 -6.01 -6.12
C ALA A 177 -18.27 -5.05 -5.31
N LYS A 178 -17.84 -4.68 -4.08
CA LYS A 178 -18.53 -3.68 -3.23
C LYS A 178 -18.72 -2.37 -3.98
N TYR A 179 -17.66 -1.91 -4.64
CA TYR A 179 -17.63 -0.62 -5.31
C TYR A 179 -18.29 -0.66 -6.69
N SER A 180 -18.19 -1.77 -7.41
CA SER A 180 -18.97 -1.98 -8.65
C SER A 180 -20.49 -1.90 -8.40
N LYS A 181 -20.98 -2.54 -7.33
CA LYS A 181 -22.39 -2.42 -6.92
C LYS A 181 -22.77 -0.98 -6.57
N ARG A 182 -21.90 -0.26 -5.85
CA ARG A 182 -22.11 1.15 -5.52
C ARG A 182 -22.12 2.06 -6.76
N LEU A 183 -21.27 1.76 -7.75
CA LEU A 183 -21.22 2.47 -9.03
C LEU A 183 -22.54 2.34 -9.81
N GLN A 184 -23.09 1.14 -9.89
CA GLN A 184 -24.39 0.92 -10.54
C GLN A 184 -25.49 1.72 -9.84
N LYS A 185 -25.52 1.68 -8.51
CA LYS A 185 -26.51 2.42 -7.71
C LYS A 185 -26.41 3.94 -7.87
N VAL A 186 -25.20 4.51 -7.90
CA VAL A 186 -25.04 5.97 -8.10
C VAL A 186 -25.48 6.40 -9.50
N ARG A 187 -25.17 5.62 -10.54
CA ARG A 187 -25.60 5.94 -11.92
C ARG A 187 -27.10 6.05 -12.04
N VAL A 188 -27.84 5.09 -11.47
CA VAL A 188 -29.31 5.14 -11.44
C VAL A 188 -29.85 6.39 -10.73
N MET A 189 -29.19 6.86 -9.67
CA MET A 189 -29.62 8.09 -8.97
C MET A 189 -29.26 9.36 -9.75
N HIS A 190 -28.09 9.38 -10.39
CA HIS A 190 -27.64 10.48 -11.23
C HIS A 190 -28.57 10.67 -12.43
N ASP A 191 -28.91 9.59 -13.12
CA ASP A 191 -29.81 9.63 -14.28
C ASP A 191 -31.24 10.06 -13.90
N LYS A 192 -31.66 9.85 -12.66
CA LYS A 192 -32.96 10.34 -12.16
C LYS A 192 -32.99 11.83 -11.87
N VAL A 193 -31.85 12.43 -11.55
CA VAL A 193 -31.75 13.86 -11.23
C VAL A 193 -31.51 14.71 -12.48
N ASN A 194 -30.94 14.12 -13.53
CA ASN A 194 -30.65 14.80 -14.81
C ASN A 194 -31.66 14.47 -15.93
N LYS A 195 -32.82 13.91 -15.59
CA LYS A 195 -33.98 13.74 -16.48
C LYS A 195 -35.03 14.75 -16.10
#